data_AF-A0A6P5QQ21-F1
#
_entry.id   AF-A0A6P5QQ21-F1
#
_cell.length_a   1.000
_cell.length_b   1.000
_cell.length_c   1.000
_cell.angle_alpha   90.00
_cell.angle_beta   90.00
_cell.angle_gamma   90.00
#
_symmetry.space_group_name_H-M   'P 1'
#
loop_
_entity.id
_entity.type
_entity.pdbx_description
1 polymer ?
#
loop_
_entity_poly.entity_id
_entity_poly.type
_entity_poly.pdbx_seq_one_letter_code
_entity_poly.pdbx_strand_id
1 'polypeptide(L)'
;MSWFRAAPEIASPGDQDVFDEEADESLLAQREWQGHMRKRVQEGYRDGLDAGKALTLQRGFNQGYKEGADVIINYGLLRGTLSALLSWCHLHGNGSALISKISNLLDAVGQCEECVLRRLTSVTSQPRVTDLLDIIEDMDLCHVVPSDQAKGDSNAETNTDSDRSPNGMGCSHPEHCRPQEHAHLEKPSLPWILEQTSSLVQQLGVPVDILQHLRQL
;
A
#
# COMPACT_ATOMS: atom_id res chain seq x y z
N MET A 1 -21.42 -97.06 -3.79
CA MET A 1 -20.10 -96.40 -3.72
C MET A 1 -20.35 -94.96 -3.23
N SER A 2 -20.60 -94.69 -1.95
CA SER A 2 -19.62 -94.55 -0.86
C SER A 2 -18.36 -93.80 -1.26
N TRP A 3 -18.31 -92.51 -0.92
CA TRP A 3 -17.16 -91.84 -0.31
C TRP A 3 -17.55 -90.41 0.09
N PHE A 4 -18.42 -90.29 1.09
CA PHE A 4 -18.53 -89.06 1.86
C PHE A 4 -17.41 -89.07 2.89
N ARG A 5 -16.48 -88.13 2.80
CA ARG A 5 -15.61 -87.76 3.91
C ARG A 5 -15.53 -86.23 3.93
N ALA A 6 -16.40 -85.63 4.74
CA ALA A 6 -16.26 -84.24 5.12
C ALA A 6 -14.89 -84.07 5.81
N ALA A 7 -14.05 -83.22 5.25
CA ALA A 7 -12.88 -82.72 5.96
C ALA A 7 -13.40 -81.88 7.14
N PRO A 8 -12.75 -81.93 8.33
CA PRO A 8 -13.04 -80.95 9.35
C PRO A 8 -12.63 -79.58 8.79
N GLU A 9 -13.56 -78.64 8.77
CA GLU A 9 -13.23 -77.23 8.56
C GLU A 9 -12.27 -76.82 9.66
N ILE A 10 -10.99 -76.76 9.31
CA ILE A 10 -10.03 -76.00 10.09
C ILE A 10 -10.46 -74.56 9.87
N ALA A 11 -11.10 -73.97 10.87
CA ALA A 11 -11.35 -72.54 10.92
C ALA A 11 -10.03 -71.83 10.61
N SER A 12 -9.96 -71.23 9.42
CA SER A 12 -8.82 -70.40 9.05
C SER A 12 -8.82 -69.22 10.02
N PRO A 13 -7.71 -68.90 10.70
CA PRO A 13 -7.64 -67.76 11.61
C PRO A 13 -7.55 -66.42 10.85
N GLY A 14 -8.28 -66.31 9.74
CA GLY A 14 -8.21 -65.20 8.79
C GLY A 14 -9.55 -64.51 8.52
N ASP A 15 -10.68 -65.02 9.02
CA ASP A 15 -11.96 -64.29 9.04
C ASP A 15 -12.05 -63.44 10.32
N GLN A 16 -11.02 -62.62 10.57
CA GLN A 16 -11.23 -61.42 11.37
C GLN A 16 -11.98 -60.46 10.46
N ASP A 17 -13.24 -60.23 10.76
CA ASP A 17 -14.01 -59.15 10.14
C ASP A 17 -13.20 -57.87 10.27
N VAL A 18 -12.69 -57.38 9.13
CA VAL A 18 -11.82 -56.20 9.07
C VAL A 18 -12.62 -54.92 9.38
N PHE A 19 -13.95 -55.04 9.40
CA PHE A 19 -14.88 -53.97 9.70
C PHE A 19 -15.45 -54.20 11.10
N ASP A 20 -15.02 -53.35 12.03
CA ASP A 20 -15.59 -53.28 13.39
C ASP A 20 -17.05 -52.80 13.25
N GLU A 21 -18.03 -53.71 13.34
CA GLU A 21 -19.46 -53.41 13.22
C GLU A 21 -19.95 -52.45 14.32
N GLU A 22 -19.20 -52.36 15.44
CA GLU A 22 -19.39 -51.38 16.51
C GLU A 22 -18.55 -50.09 16.39
N ALA A 23 -18.05 -49.75 15.19
CA ALA A 23 -17.38 -48.47 14.98
C ALA A 23 -18.31 -47.29 15.37
N ASP A 24 -17.97 -46.57 16.43
CA ASP A 24 -18.79 -45.48 16.96
C ASP A 24 -18.83 -44.31 15.97
N GLU A 25 -19.87 -44.28 15.14
CA GLU A 25 -20.13 -43.22 14.16
C GLU A 25 -20.17 -41.82 14.80
N SER A 26 -20.51 -41.73 16.09
CA SER A 26 -20.53 -40.46 16.81
C SER A 26 -19.12 -39.90 17.05
N LEU A 27 -18.11 -40.75 17.24
CA LEU A 27 -16.71 -40.33 17.35
C LEU A 27 -16.15 -39.86 16.01
N LEU A 28 -16.56 -40.50 14.90
CA LEU A 28 -16.21 -40.06 13.56
C LEU A 28 -16.83 -38.69 13.26
N ALA A 29 -18.13 -38.53 13.52
CA ALA A 29 -18.83 -37.26 13.36
C ALA A 29 -18.20 -36.14 14.21
N GLN A 30 -17.82 -36.44 15.46
CA GLN A 30 -17.16 -35.48 16.33
C GLN A 30 -15.77 -35.08 15.81
N ARG A 31 -14.98 -36.04 15.31
CA ARG A 31 -13.67 -35.76 14.71
C ARG A 31 -13.79 -34.89 13.47
N GLU A 32 -14.73 -35.19 12.59
CA GLU A 32 -15.00 -34.40 11.38
C GLU A 32 -15.46 -32.98 11.73
N TRP A 33 -16.38 -32.86 12.69
CA TRP A 33 -16.84 -31.57 13.18
C TRP A 33 -15.68 -30.73 13.73
N GLN A 34 -14.82 -31.30 14.58
CA GLN A 34 -13.64 -30.60 15.09
C GLN A 34 -12.68 -30.18 13.98
N GLY A 35 -12.46 -31.06 12.99
CA GLY A 35 -11.66 -30.75 11.81
C GLY A 35 -12.21 -29.59 11.00
N HIS A 36 -13.52 -29.58 10.76
CA HIS A 36 -14.22 -28.50 10.06
C HIS A 36 -14.18 -27.19 10.84
N MET A 37 -14.37 -27.23 12.17
CA MET A 37 -14.30 -26.02 12.99
C MET A 37 -12.91 -25.40 12.97
N ARG A 38 -11.86 -26.23 13.07
CA ARG A 38 -10.47 -25.75 12.98
C ARG A 38 -10.18 -25.09 11.62
N LYS A 39 -10.65 -25.69 10.53
CA LYS A 39 -10.52 -25.11 9.18
C LYS A 39 -11.23 -23.77 9.07
N ARG A 40 -12.49 -23.68 9.53
CA ARG A 40 -13.25 -22.41 9.49
C ARG A 40 -12.60 -21.29 10.27
N VAL A 41 -11.99 -21.58 11.43
CA VAL A 41 -11.25 -20.57 12.20
C VAL A 41 -10.02 -20.08 11.43
N GLN A 42 -9.26 -20.99 10.81
CA GLN A 42 -8.08 -20.64 10.01
C GLN A 42 -8.46 -19.85 8.75
N GLU A 43 -9.54 -20.25 8.08
CA GLU A 43 -10.10 -19.55 6.92
C GLU A 43 -10.56 -18.14 7.32
N GLY A 44 -11.33 -18.01 8.39
CA GLY A 44 -11.78 -16.70 8.88
C GLY A 44 -10.63 -15.76 9.27
N TYR A 45 -9.55 -16.29 9.86
CA TYR A 45 -8.36 -15.49 10.14
C TYR A 45 -7.66 -14.99 8.86
N ARG A 46 -7.51 -15.86 7.87
CA ARG A 46 -6.91 -15.49 6.57
C ARG A 46 -7.76 -14.45 5.85
N ASP A 47 -9.07 -14.65 5.81
CA ASP A 47 -10.02 -13.72 5.20
C ASP A 47 -9.99 -12.37 5.89
N GLY A 48 -9.97 -12.33 7.22
CA GLY A 48 -9.86 -11.10 8.00
C GLY A 48 -8.54 -10.35 7.75
N LEU A 49 -7.42 -11.07 7.68
CA LEU A 49 -6.10 -10.51 7.38
C LEU A 49 -6.07 -9.89 5.97
N ASP A 50 -6.59 -10.61 4.98
CA ASP A 50 -6.59 -10.14 3.60
C ASP A 50 -7.56 -8.97 3.40
N ALA A 51 -8.72 -8.99 4.07
CA ALA A 51 -9.65 -7.86 4.11
C ALA A 51 -9.03 -6.62 4.75
N GLY A 52 -8.30 -6.77 5.86
CA GLY A 52 -7.60 -5.68 6.54
C GLY A 52 -6.52 -5.05 5.67
N LYS A 53 -5.71 -5.87 4.99
CA LYS A 53 -4.71 -5.40 4.01
C LYS A 53 -5.36 -4.63 2.87
N ALA A 54 -6.42 -5.18 2.27
CA ALA A 54 -7.13 -4.55 1.17
C ALA A 54 -7.72 -3.19 1.59
N LEU A 55 -8.33 -3.12 2.77
CA LEU A 55 -8.90 -1.88 3.31
C LEU A 55 -7.82 -0.82 3.56
N THR A 56 -6.70 -1.22 4.17
CA THR A 56 -5.59 -0.30 4.46
C THR A 56 -4.95 0.22 3.19
N LEU A 57 -4.72 -0.66 2.21
CA LEU A 57 -4.18 -0.30 0.90
C LEU A 57 -5.12 0.67 0.18
N GLN A 58 -6.43 0.38 0.15
CA GLN A 58 -7.40 1.25 -0.50
C GLN A 58 -7.50 2.61 0.18
N ARG A 59 -7.42 2.65 1.52
CA ARG A 59 -7.40 3.90 2.28
C ARG A 59 -6.18 4.75 1.93
N GLY A 60 -5.00 4.13 1.88
CA GLY A 60 -3.76 4.79 1.46
C GLY A 60 -3.84 5.31 0.02
N PHE A 61 -4.37 4.50 -0.90
CA PHE A 61 -4.58 4.90 -2.29
C PHE A 61 -5.54 6.09 -2.40
N ASN A 62 -6.70 6.03 -1.73
CA ASN A 62 -7.69 7.11 -1.78
C ASN A 62 -7.11 8.43 -1.24
N GLN A 63 -6.34 8.36 -0.15
CA GLN A 63 -5.70 9.54 0.42
C GLN A 63 -4.64 10.10 -0.52
N GLY A 64 -3.72 9.26 -1.02
CA GLY A 64 -2.69 9.68 -1.96
C GLY A 64 -3.27 10.22 -3.27
N TYR A 65 -4.36 9.62 -3.76
CA TYR A 65 -5.09 10.12 -4.92
C TYR A 65 -5.67 11.50 -4.66
N LYS A 66 -6.33 11.71 -3.51
CA LYS A 66 -6.89 13.01 -3.14
C LYS A 66 -5.81 14.09 -3.07
N GLU A 67 -4.71 13.84 -2.36
CA GLU A 67 -3.61 14.78 -2.21
C GLU A 67 -2.90 15.06 -3.54
N GLY A 68 -2.63 14.02 -4.33
CA GLY A 68 -2.00 14.16 -5.64
C GLY A 68 -2.89 14.89 -6.65
N ALA A 69 -4.18 14.58 -6.67
CA ALA A 69 -5.16 15.21 -7.56
C ALA A 69 -5.32 16.70 -7.25
N ASP A 70 -5.47 17.07 -5.96
CA ASP A 70 -5.62 18.45 -5.51
C ASP A 70 -4.47 19.34 -5.99
N VAL A 71 -3.25 18.79 -5.97
CA VAL A 71 -2.07 19.51 -6.42
C VAL A 71 -1.93 19.54 -7.95
N ILE A 72 -2.16 18.42 -8.65
CA ILE A 72 -1.85 18.29 -10.08
C ILE A 72 -2.88 18.92 -11.01
N ILE A 73 -4.15 19.02 -10.58
CA ILE A 73 -5.25 19.55 -11.40
C ILE A 73 -4.94 20.97 -11.91
N ASN A 74 -4.39 21.84 -11.05
CA ASN A 74 -4.13 23.23 -11.44
C ASN A 74 -3.02 23.32 -12.50
N TYR A 75 -1.99 22.47 -12.40
CA TYR A 75 -0.95 22.37 -13.44
C TYR A 75 -1.53 21.86 -14.77
N GLY A 76 -2.42 20.87 -14.72
CA GLY A 76 -3.12 20.34 -15.90
C GLY A 76 -3.98 21.40 -16.59
N LEU A 77 -4.77 22.15 -15.83
CA LEU A 77 -5.61 23.25 -16.35
C LEU A 77 -4.76 24.39 -16.94
N LEU A 78 -3.66 24.76 -16.27
CA LEU A 78 -2.74 25.78 -16.75
C LEU A 78 -2.07 25.36 -18.06
N ARG A 79 -1.60 24.10 -18.14
CA ARG A 79 -1.02 23.53 -19.36
C ARG A 79 -2.02 23.48 -20.50
N GLY A 80 -3.26 23.07 -20.22
CA GLY A 80 -4.36 23.09 -21.19
C GLY A 80 -4.66 24.50 -21.70
N THR A 81 -4.71 25.49 -20.81
CA THR A 81 -4.94 26.90 -21.16
C THR A 81 -3.83 27.45 -22.05
N LEU A 82 -2.56 27.24 -21.67
CA LEU A 82 -1.41 27.66 -22.48
C LEU A 82 -1.37 26.95 -23.83
N SER A 83 -1.74 25.67 -23.89
CA SER A 83 -1.78 24.90 -25.14
C SER A 83 -2.89 25.43 -26.07
N ALA A 84 -4.07 25.76 -25.53
CA ALA A 84 -5.14 26.40 -26.29
C ALA A 84 -4.74 27.78 -26.81
N LEU A 85 -4.06 28.60 -25.99
CA LEU A 85 -3.51 29.89 -26.41
C LEU A 85 -2.46 29.74 -27.51
N LEU A 86 -1.59 28.73 -27.40
CA LEU A 86 -0.60 28.43 -28.44
C LEU A 86 -1.28 28.09 -29.77
N SER A 87 -2.26 27.20 -29.76
CA SER A 87 -3.05 26.85 -30.94
C SER A 87 -3.78 28.06 -31.54
N TRP A 88 -4.38 28.90 -30.68
CA TRP A 88 -5.03 30.15 -31.11
C TRP A 88 -4.04 31.11 -31.79
N CYS A 89 -2.84 31.26 -31.22
CA CYS A 89 -1.77 32.08 -31.78
C CYS A 89 -1.30 31.61 -33.16
N HIS A 90 -1.17 30.29 -33.35
CA HIS A 90 -0.81 29.72 -34.64
C HIS A 90 -1.88 29.99 -35.72
N LEU A 91 -3.16 29.97 -35.36
CA LEU A 91 -4.27 30.23 -36.29
C LEU A 91 -4.40 31.70 -36.68
N HIS A 92 -4.11 32.62 -35.75
CA HIS A 92 -4.28 34.07 -35.97
C HIS A 92 -3.03 34.76 -36.54
N GLY A 93 -1.99 34.00 -36.86
CA GLY A 93 -0.73 34.56 -37.40
C GLY A 93 0.00 35.46 -36.41
N ASN A 94 -0.16 35.20 -35.10
CA ASN A 94 0.51 35.96 -34.06
C ASN A 94 2.03 35.82 -34.17
N GLY A 95 2.76 36.87 -33.78
CA GLY A 95 4.21 36.94 -33.96
C GLY A 95 4.97 35.78 -33.31
N SER A 96 6.05 35.34 -33.96
CA SER A 96 6.95 34.27 -33.48
C SER A 96 7.42 34.47 -32.02
N ALA A 97 7.57 35.73 -31.59
CA ALA A 97 7.93 36.07 -30.21
C ALA A 97 6.87 35.72 -29.15
N LEU A 98 5.58 35.77 -29.51
CA LEU A 98 4.49 35.36 -28.60
C LEU A 98 4.41 33.84 -28.50
N ILE A 99 4.54 33.17 -29.65
CA ILE A 99 4.58 31.70 -29.73
C ILE A 99 5.74 31.15 -28.89
N SER A 100 6.95 31.70 -29.04
CA SER A 100 8.11 31.27 -28.25
C SER A 100 7.94 31.54 -26.76
N LYS A 101 7.30 32.65 -26.38
CA LYS A 101 7.00 32.96 -24.98
C LYS A 101 6.00 31.97 -24.37
N ILE A 102 4.97 31.57 -25.10
CA ILE A 102 4.00 30.55 -24.66
C ILE A 102 4.69 29.17 -24.53
N SER A 103 5.54 28.79 -25.48
CA SER A 103 6.32 27.55 -25.39
C SER A 103 7.24 27.51 -24.17
N ASN A 104 7.95 28.62 -23.89
CA ASN A 104 8.79 28.71 -22.69
C ASN A 104 7.97 28.58 -21.39
N LEU A 105 6.73 29.12 -21.36
CA LEU A 105 5.84 28.95 -20.22
C LEU A 105 5.34 27.51 -20.09
N LEU A 106 5.03 26.82 -21.19
CA LEU A 106 4.68 25.40 -21.16
C LEU A 106 5.83 24.54 -20.61
N ASP A 107 7.07 24.85 -21.00
CA ASP A 107 8.26 24.18 -20.48
C ASP A 107 8.47 24.49 -18.99
N ALA A 108 8.22 25.73 -18.56
CA ALA A 108 8.27 26.11 -17.15
C ALA A 108 7.21 25.36 -16.32
N VAL A 109 5.97 25.25 -16.81
CA VAL A 109 4.91 24.46 -16.16
C VAL A 109 5.34 23.01 -15.99
N GLY A 110 5.90 22.40 -17.04
CA GLY A 110 6.38 21.01 -16.97
C GLY A 110 7.49 20.81 -15.93
N GLN A 111 8.42 21.76 -15.82
CA GLN A 111 9.48 21.71 -14.80
C GLN A 111 8.93 21.85 -13.37
N CYS A 112 7.96 22.74 -13.16
CA CYS A 112 7.29 22.89 -11.87
C CYS A 112 6.52 21.63 -11.49
N GLU A 113 5.73 21.10 -12.43
CA GLU A 113 4.94 19.88 -12.28
C GLU A 113 5.83 18.73 -11.81
N GLU A 114 6.96 18.51 -12.50
CA GLU A 114 7.87 17.44 -12.15
C GLU A 114 8.57 17.67 -10.78
N CYS A 115 8.92 18.91 -10.45
CA CYS A 115 9.46 19.25 -9.13
C CYS A 115 8.47 18.92 -8.01
N VAL A 116 7.19 19.21 -8.22
CA VAL A 116 6.12 18.96 -7.24
C VAL A 116 5.83 17.47 -7.14
N LEU A 117 5.72 16.75 -8.26
CA LEU A 117 5.55 15.30 -8.26
C LEU A 117 6.68 14.58 -7.52
N ARG A 118 7.94 14.97 -7.75
CA ARG A 118 9.08 14.41 -7.01
C ARG A 118 8.98 14.64 -5.50
N ARG A 119 8.47 15.81 -5.08
CA ARG A 119 8.26 16.12 -3.66
C ARG A 119 7.14 15.28 -3.07
N LEU A 120 6.03 15.08 -3.79
CA LEU A 120 4.93 14.23 -3.33
C LEU A 120 5.40 12.78 -3.13
N THR A 121 6.22 12.27 -4.05
CA THR A 121 6.77 10.90 -3.96
C THR A 121 7.83 10.74 -2.85
N SER A 122 8.51 11.81 -2.41
CA SER A 122 9.56 11.70 -1.39
C SER A 122 9.06 11.80 0.06
N VAL A 123 7.85 12.34 0.29
CA VAL A 123 7.26 12.48 1.63
C VAL A 123 6.75 11.13 2.18
N THR A 124 6.56 10.11 1.34
CA THR A 124 6.00 8.81 1.72
C THR A 124 7.00 7.87 2.44
N SER A 125 8.07 8.38 3.06
CA SER A 125 9.09 7.52 3.68
C SER A 125 8.76 7.09 5.11
N GLN A 126 8.61 5.77 5.24
CA GLN A 126 8.56 4.87 6.40
C GLN A 126 7.42 5.03 7.44
N PRO A 127 6.66 3.94 7.71
CA PRO A 127 5.76 3.89 8.85
C PRO A 127 6.60 4.07 10.12
N ARG A 128 6.19 4.99 11.00
CA ARG A 128 6.91 5.22 12.24
C ARG A 128 6.61 4.06 13.19
N VAL A 129 7.59 3.68 14.01
CA VAL A 129 7.43 2.59 15.00
C VAL A 129 6.25 2.84 15.93
N THR A 130 5.91 4.10 16.19
CA THR A 130 4.71 4.53 16.94
C THR A 130 3.42 4.06 16.28
N ASP A 131 3.30 4.15 14.95
CA ASP A 131 2.10 3.76 14.22
C ASP A 131 1.89 2.24 14.25
N LEU A 132 2.97 1.46 14.43
CA LEU A 132 2.91 0.01 14.61
C LEU A 132 2.53 -0.37 16.04
N LEU A 133 2.93 0.41 17.04
CA LEU A 133 2.60 0.15 18.45
C LEU A 133 1.11 0.32 18.71
N ASP A 134 0.48 1.35 18.15
CA ASP A 134 -0.98 1.57 18.27
C ASP A 134 -1.79 0.41 17.65
N ILE A 135 -1.29 -0.20 16.57
CA ILE A 135 -1.93 -1.37 15.93
C ILE A 135 -1.77 -2.63 16.80
N ILE A 136 -0.61 -2.81 17.42
CA ILE A 136 -0.35 -3.97 18.30
C ILE A 136 -1.18 -3.86 19.58
N GLU A 137 -1.41 -2.66 20.10
CA GLU A 137 -2.24 -2.44 21.29
C GLU A 137 -3.73 -2.69 21.03
N ASP A 138 -4.21 -2.47 19.79
CA ASP A 138 -5.59 -2.77 19.35
C ASP A 138 -5.83 -4.27 19.07
N MET A 139 -4.76 -5.02 18.82
CA MET A 139 -4.82 -6.48 18.73
C MET A 139 -4.81 -7.09 20.14
N ASP A 140 -5.99 -7.27 20.73
CA ASP A 140 -6.19 -7.92 22.04
C ASP A 140 -5.77 -9.41 22.01
N LEU A 141 -4.45 -9.66 22.02
CA LEU A 141 -3.81 -10.98 21.96
C LEU A 141 -3.93 -11.76 23.28
N CYS A 142 -4.75 -11.31 24.23
CA CYS A 142 -4.88 -11.89 25.55
C CYS A 142 -5.85 -13.07 25.60
N HIS A 143 -5.56 -14.18 24.90
CA HIS A 143 -6.13 -15.49 25.27
C HIS A 143 -5.12 -16.62 25.04
N VAL A 144 -4.16 -16.73 25.95
CA VAL A 144 -3.44 -17.99 26.18
C VAL A 144 -4.45 -18.99 26.73
N VAL A 145 -4.88 -19.94 25.89
CA VAL A 145 -5.59 -21.12 26.35
C VAL A 145 -4.62 -21.93 27.24
N PRO A 146 -5.02 -22.37 28.45
CA PRO A 146 -4.18 -23.23 29.28
C PRO A 146 -3.84 -24.51 28.51
N SER A 147 -2.55 -24.78 28.33
CA SER A 147 -2.07 -26.06 27.83
C SER A 147 -2.30 -27.09 28.94
N ASP A 148 -3.29 -27.96 28.75
CA ASP A 148 -3.46 -29.13 29.60
C ASP A 148 -2.21 -30.01 29.50
N GLN A 149 -1.64 -30.29 30.67
CA GLN A 149 -0.43 -31.07 30.85
C GLN A 149 -0.60 -32.48 30.25
N ALA A 150 0.18 -32.76 29.21
CA ALA A 150 0.59 -34.13 28.88
C ALA A 150 2.12 -34.19 29.01
N LYS A 151 2.57 -34.96 30.01
CA LYS A 151 3.97 -35.31 30.26
C LYS A 151 4.66 -35.75 28.97
N GLY A 152 5.78 -35.10 28.66
CA GLY A 152 6.69 -35.47 27.58
C GLY A 152 8.05 -34.85 27.83
N ASP A 153 8.87 -35.59 28.57
CA ASP A 153 10.32 -35.58 28.70
C ASP A 153 11.11 -34.31 28.36
N SER A 154 11.66 -33.75 29.44
CA SER A 154 12.82 -32.87 29.50
C SER A 154 13.94 -33.31 28.56
N ASN A 155 14.37 -32.43 27.66
CA ASN A 155 15.77 -32.06 27.42
C ASN A 155 15.80 -30.72 26.68
N ALA A 156 15.96 -29.65 27.45
CA ALA A 156 16.22 -28.31 26.95
C ALA A 156 17.71 -28.17 26.60
N GLU A 157 18.01 -27.94 25.33
CA GLU A 157 19.23 -27.25 24.91
C GLU A 157 18.80 -25.91 24.29
N THR A 158 18.59 -24.93 25.16
CA THR A 158 18.51 -23.52 24.77
C THR A 158 19.93 -23.04 24.47
N ASN A 159 20.29 -22.92 23.19
CA ASN A 159 21.47 -22.15 22.79
C ASN A 159 21.16 -20.66 22.99
N THR A 160 21.53 -20.15 24.16
CA THR A 160 21.73 -18.73 24.43
C THR A 160 23.03 -18.30 23.79
N ASP A 161 22.97 -17.59 22.66
CA ASP A 161 24.09 -16.79 22.20
C ASP A 161 23.75 -15.32 22.45
N SER A 162 24.25 -14.84 23.59
CA SER A 162 24.34 -13.43 23.95
C SER A 162 25.77 -12.97 23.78
N ASP A 163 25.92 -11.67 23.55
CA ASP A 163 27.14 -10.87 23.42
C ASP A 163 27.80 -10.85 22.03
N ARG A 164 27.87 -9.65 21.43
CA ARG A 164 28.92 -8.69 21.81
C ARG A 164 28.88 -7.44 20.92
N SER A 165 28.58 -6.29 21.51
CA SER A 165 29.04 -5.00 20.97
C SER A 165 30.54 -4.85 21.26
N PRO A 166 31.34 -4.23 20.37
CA PRO A 166 31.85 -2.92 20.76
C PRO A 166 32.05 -1.91 19.61
N ASN A 167 31.77 -0.64 19.95
CA ASN A 167 32.39 0.59 19.48
C ASN A 167 32.36 0.97 17.98
N GLY A 168 31.68 2.09 17.73
CA GLY A 168 31.81 2.86 16.49
C GLY A 168 31.17 4.25 16.59
N MET A 169 31.66 5.06 17.54
CA MET A 169 31.75 6.53 17.51
C MET A 169 30.87 7.31 16.52
N GLY A 170 30.03 8.22 17.04
CA GLY A 170 29.56 9.40 16.29
C GLY A 170 28.11 9.81 16.56
N CYS A 171 27.83 10.31 17.76
CA CYS A 171 26.63 11.14 17.97
C CYS A 171 26.83 12.47 17.24
N SER A 172 26.01 12.73 16.23
CA SER A 172 25.82 14.07 15.70
C SER A 172 24.35 14.43 15.79
N HIS A 173 24.12 15.52 16.51
CA HIS A 173 22.86 16.23 16.73
C HIS A 173 21.95 16.30 15.50
N PRO A 174 20.61 16.39 15.69
CA PRO A 174 19.75 16.82 14.62
C PRO A 174 20.07 18.29 14.34
N GLU A 175 20.81 18.55 13.26
CA GLU A 175 20.95 19.90 12.74
C GLU A 175 19.56 20.40 12.34
N HIS A 176 19.07 21.30 13.18
CA HIS A 176 17.97 22.20 12.90
C HIS A 176 18.26 22.90 11.57
N CYS A 177 17.53 22.55 10.51
CA CYS A 177 17.59 23.22 9.22
C CYS A 177 17.23 24.70 9.40
N ARG A 178 18.26 25.55 9.59
CA ARG A 178 18.14 26.99 9.34
C ARG A 178 18.20 27.23 7.84
N PRO A 179 17.33 28.10 7.30
CA PRO A 179 17.40 28.47 5.89
C PRO A 179 18.64 29.34 5.68
N GLN A 180 19.64 28.80 4.97
CA GLN A 180 20.76 29.60 4.49
C GLN A 180 20.36 30.24 3.16
N GLU A 181 20.01 31.51 3.22
CA GLU A 181 19.87 32.40 2.06
C GLU A 181 21.20 32.51 1.32
N HIS A 182 21.27 31.99 0.10
CA HIS A 182 22.20 32.48 -0.93
C HIS A 182 21.55 32.40 -2.32
N ALA A 183 21.07 33.57 -2.77
CA ALA A 183 21.02 34.13 -4.12
C ALA A 183 20.71 33.25 -5.36
N HIS A 184 19.56 33.57 -5.97
CA HIS A 184 19.31 33.71 -7.42
C HIS A 184 19.48 32.49 -8.34
N LEU A 185 18.46 31.64 -8.32
CA LEU A 185 17.68 31.29 -9.51
C LEU A 185 16.29 30.93 -8.98
N GLU A 186 15.36 31.89 -9.00
CA GLU A 186 13.96 31.59 -8.72
C GLU A 186 13.52 30.55 -9.74
N LYS A 187 13.42 29.29 -9.30
CA LYS A 187 12.72 28.27 -10.07
C LYS A 187 11.34 28.86 -10.40
N PRO A 188 10.85 28.71 -11.63
CA PRO A 188 9.52 29.20 -11.96
C PRO A 188 8.57 28.63 -10.91
N SER A 189 7.83 29.51 -10.24
CA SER A 189 6.84 29.14 -9.25
C SER A 189 5.47 29.19 -9.91
N LEU A 190 4.51 28.40 -9.44
CA LEU A 190 3.15 28.42 -9.99
C LEU A 190 2.56 29.85 -10.03
N PRO A 191 2.68 30.67 -8.97
CA PRO A 191 2.19 32.06 -8.99
C PRO A 191 2.86 32.91 -10.08
N TRP A 192 4.17 32.74 -10.27
CA TRP A 192 4.90 33.46 -11.32
C TRP A 192 4.41 33.07 -12.72
N ILE A 193 4.18 31.78 -12.98
CA ILE A 193 3.65 31.32 -14.27
C ILE A 193 2.22 31.85 -14.50
N LEU A 194 1.37 31.83 -13.46
CA LEU A 194 0.01 32.38 -13.54
C LEU A 194 0.03 33.87 -13.89
N GLU A 195 0.91 34.64 -13.26
CA GLU A 195 1.07 36.07 -13.57
C GLU A 195 1.51 36.29 -15.02
N GLN A 196 2.51 35.54 -15.50
CA GLN A 196 2.96 35.63 -16.90
C GLN A 196 1.86 35.23 -17.88
N THR A 197 1.07 34.21 -17.56
CA THR A 197 -0.04 33.75 -18.38
C THR A 197 -1.17 34.78 -18.42
N SER A 198 -1.53 35.37 -17.28
CA SER A 198 -2.52 36.45 -17.20
C SER A 198 -2.09 37.68 -18.02
N SER A 199 -0.81 38.06 -17.94
CA SER A 199 -0.25 39.16 -18.74
C SER A 199 -0.36 38.88 -20.24
N LEU A 200 -0.08 37.65 -20.67
CA LEU A 200 -0.22 37.26 -22.08
C LEU A 200 -1.67 37.27 -22.56
N VAL A 201 -2.60 36.71 -21.78
CA VAL A 201 -4.03 36.71 -22.12
C VAL A 201 -4.54 38.13 -22.30
N GLN A 202 -4.11 39.06 -21.44
CA GLN A 202 -4.45 40.49 -21.57
C GLN A 202 -3.85 41.12 -22.83
N GLN A 203 -2.61 40.77 -23.20
CA GLN A 203 -1.95 41.25 -24.43
C GLN A 203 -2.60 40.71 -25.72
N LEU A 204 -3.14 39.48 -25.66
CA LEU A 204 -3.76 38.80 -26.80
C LEU A 204 -5.21 39.24 -27.05
N GLY A 205 -5.80 40.05 -26.15
CA GLY A 205 -7.18 40.54 -26.29
C GLY A 205 -8.24 39.43 -26.20
N VAL A 206 -7.90 38.31 -25.56
CA VAL A 206 -8.73 37.10 -25.44
C VAL A 206 -9.84 37.34 -24.40
N PRO A 207 -11.03 36.72 -24.52
CA PRO A 207 -12.15 36.90 -23.61
C PRO A 207 -11.79 36.85 -22.12
N VAL A 208 -12.39 37.77 -21.35
CA VAL A 208 -12.19 37.96 -19.90
C VAL A 208 -12.49 36.71 -19.07
N ASP A 209 -13.32 35.81 -19.60
CA ASP A 209 -13.66 34.53 -18.96
C ASP A 209 -12.41 33.68 -18.71
N ILE A 210 -11.40 33.76 -19.58
CA ILE A 210 -10.12 33.03 -19.41
C ILE A 210 -9.30 33.65 -18.27
N LEU A 211 -9.34 34.97 -18.10
CA LEU A 211 -8.68 35.66 -16.97
C LEU A 211 -9.37 35.32 -15.64
N GLN A 212 -10.69 35.17 -15.63
CA GLN A 212 -11.42 34.72 -14.45
C GLN A 212 -11.07 33.27 -14.09
N HIS A 213 -10.96 32.40 -15.08
CA HIS A 213 -10.55 31.01 -14.86
C HIS A 213 -9.13 30.91 -14.29
N LEU A 214 -8.17 31.70 -14.81
CA LEU A 214 -6.80 31.73 -14.29
C LEU A 214 -6.68 32.27 -12.87
N ARG A 215 -7.60 33.12 -12.41
CA ARG A 215 -7.64 33.60 -11.01
C ARG A 215 -8.19 32.56 -10.02
N GLN A 216 -8.86 31.52 -10.51
CA GLN A 216 -9.42 30.45 -9.70
C GLN A 216 -8.44 29.26 -9.51
N LEU A 217 -7.32 29.26 -10.24
CA LEU A 217 -6.21 28.29 -10.14
C LEU A 217 -5.20 28.67 -9.06
#